data_AF-A0A1Y1XDC4-F1
#
_entry.id   AF-A0A1Y1XDC4-F1
#
_cell.length_a   1.000
_cell.length_b   1.000
_cell.length_c   1.000
_cell.angle_alpha   90.00
_cell.angle_beta   90.00
_cell.angle_gamma   90.00
#
_symmetry.space_group_name_H-M   'P 1'
#
loop_
_entity.id
_entity.type
_entity.pdbx_description
1 polymer ?
#
loop_
_entity_poly.entity_id
_entity_poly.type
_entity_poly.pdbx_seq_one_letter_code
_entity_poly.pdbx_strand_id
1 'polypeptide(L)' 'MEEKRKQLAFAITEYLSDAIERNYISEENKDGLEVAIQCISEAFGIDPKDATQKDMYSIKPTNLASIFEVYLRTTQAKV' A
#
# COMPACT_ATOMS: atom_id res chain seq x y z
N MET A 1 -14.52 -6.03 10.10
CA MET A 1 -13.62 -4.90 10.43
C MET A 1 -12.16 -5.30 10.31
N GLU A 2 -11.77 -6.49 10.76
CA GLU A 2 -10.40 -7.01 10.61
C GLU A 2 -9.95 -7.15 9.15
N GLU A 3 -10.77 -7.77 8.29
CA GLU A 3 -10.51 -7.89 6.85
C GLU A 3 -10.23 -6.55 6.16
N LYS A 4 -11.03 -5.52 6.48
CA LYS A 4 -10.83 -4.16 5.94
C LYS A 4 -9.52 -3.53 6.42
N ARG A 5 -9.06 -3.86 7.63
CA ARG A 5 -7.75 -3.40 8.14
C ARG A 5 -6.60 -4.11 7.41
N LYS A 6 -6.73 -5.42 7.16
CA LYS A 6 -5.75 -6.19 6.37
C LYS A 6 -5.68 -5.70 4.93
N GLN A 7 -6.84 -5.43 4.30
CA GLN A 7 -6.91 -4.81 2.97
C GLN A 7 -6.19 -3.46 2.91
N LEU A 8 -6.41 -2.59 3.91
CA LEU A 8 -5.73 -1.30 3.95
C LEU A 8 -4.21 -1.46 4.17
N ALA A 9 -3.80 -2.33 5.09
CA ALA A 9 -2.39 -2.62 5.33
C ALA A 9 -1.71 -3.17 4.08
N PHE A 10 -2.39 -4.06 3.34
CA PHE A 10 -1.93 -4.62 2.06
C PHE A 10 -1.80 -3.54 0.98
N ALA A 11 -2.77 -2.62 0.89
CA ALA A 11 -2.70 -1.51 -0.05
C ALA A 11 -1.54 -0.54 0.26
N ILE A 12 -1.19 -0.37 1.55
CA ILE A 12 -0.02 0.41 1.97
C ILE A 12 1.27 -0.31 1.57
N THR A 13 1.39 -1.61 1.81
CA THR A 13 2.59 -2.37 1.42
C THR A 13 2.78 -2.40 -0.09
N GLU A 14 1.70 -2.60 -0.88
CA GLU A 14 1.75 -2.48 -2.35
C GLU A 14 2.24 -1.08 -2.78
N TYR A 15 1.76 0.00 -2.16
CA TYR A 15 2.21 1.37 -2.47
C TYR A 15 3.70 1.59 -2.16
N LEU A 16 4.19 1.08 -1.02
CA LEU A 16 5.60 1.19 -0.65
C LEU A 16 6.49 0.39 -1.59
N SER A 17 6.09 -0.82 -1.99
CA SER A 17 6.78 -1.62 -3.00
C SER A 17 6.84 -0.90 -4.34
N ASP A 18 5.71 -0.36 -4.82
CA ASP A 18 5.66 0.44 -6.05
C ASP A 18 6.59 1.66 -5.97
N ALA A 19 6.70 2.31 -4.80
CA ALA A 19 7.58 3.46 -4.61
C ALA A 19 9.08 3.11 -4.72
N ILE A 20 9.46 1.92 -4.22
CA ILE A 20 10.81 1.37 -4.39
C ILE A 20 11.06 1.05 -5.87
N GLU A 21 10.15 0.32 -6.51
CA GLU A 21 10.31 -0.12 -7.91
C GLU A 21 10.37 1.04 -8.90
N ARG A 22 9.57 2.09 -8.67
CA ARG A 22 9.51 3.29 -9.53
C ARG A 22 10.59 4.32 -9.22
N ASN A 23 11.49 4.06 -8.27
CA ASN A 23 12.54 4.98 -7.81
C ASN A 23 12.00 6.35 -7.40
N TYR A 24 10.83 6.40 -6.73
CA TYR A 24 10.32 7.65 -6.14
C TYR A 24 11.10 8.08 -4.89
N ILE A 25 11.98 7.23 -4.37
CA ILE A 25 12.75 7.45 -3.15
C ILE A 25 14.23 7.14 -3.42
N SER A 26 15.14 7.83 -2.73
CA SER A 26 16.59 7.59 -2.82
C SER A 26 16.96 6.17 -2.40
N GLU A 27 18.04 5.64 -3.00
CA GLU A 27 18.55 4.29 -2.72
C GLU A 27 18.80 4.03 -1.23
N GLU A 28 19.31 5.03 -0.51
CA GLU A 28 19.57 4.96 0.95
C GLU A 28 18.31 4.68 1.79
N ASN A 29 17.14 5.02 1.27
CA ASN A 29 15.86 4.87 1.97
C ASN A 29 15.09 3.62 1.52
N LYS A 30 15.54 2.92 0.48
CA LYS A 30 14.87 1.69 0.00
C LYS A 30 14.86 0.60 1.07
N ASP A 31 16.02 0.36 1.69
CA ASP A 31 16.16 -0.61 2.79
C ASP A 31 15.20 -0.28 3.94
N GLY A 32 15.04 1.01 4.27
CA GLY A 32 14.11 1.48 5.30
C GLY A 32 12.64 1.17 4.96
N LEU A 33 12.25 1.32 3.69
CA LEU A 33 10.91 0.96 3.24
C LEU A 33 10.69 -0.55 3.22
N GLU A 34 11.69 -1.35 2.84
CA GLU A 34 11.59 -2.82 2.91
C GLU A 34 11.35 -3.31 4.34
N VAL A 35 12.09 -2.74 5.30
CA VAL A 35 11.86 -3.01 6.74
C VAL A 35 10.45 -2.58 7.17
N ALA A 36 9.98 -1.42 6.71
CA ALA A 36 8.63 -0.95 7.02
C ALA A 36 7.55 -1.90 6.47
N ILE A 37 7.70 -2.37 5.23
CA ILE A 37 6.80 -3.36 4.61
C ILE A 37 6.75 -4.63 5.45
N GLN A 38 7.90 -5.13 5.90
CA GLN A 38 7.97 -6.33 6.74
C GLN A 38 7.26 -6.11 8.09
N CYS A 39 7.55 -5.02 8.78
CA CYS A 39 6.92 -4.68 10.07
C CYS A 39 5.38 -4.58 9.95
N ILE A 40 4.87 -3.94 8.89
CA ILE A 40 3.43 -3.85 8.63
C ILE A 40 2.85 -5.23 8.34
N SER A 41 3.54 -6.02 7.52
CA SER A 41 3.10 -7.36 7.13
C SER A 41 2.95 -8.27 8.35
N GLU A 42 3.94 -8.27 9.25
CA GLU A 42 3.92 -9.02 10.50
C GLU A 42 2.83 -8.52 11.47
N ALA A 43 2.70 -7.20 11.64
CA ALA A 43 1.73 -6.62 12.57
C ALA A 43 0.27 -6.92 12.21
N PHE A 44 -0.03 -7.06 10.92
CA PHE A 44 -1.38 -7.32 10.42
C PHE A 44 -1.61 -8.77 9.97
N GLY A 45 -0.57 -9.62 10.03
CA GLY A 45 -0.63 -11.01 9.59
C GLY A 45 -0.96 -11.14 8.10
N ILE A 46 -0.34 -10.30 7.28
CA ILE A 46 -0.48 -10.31 5.82
C ILE A 46 0.85 -10.64 5.15
N ASP A 47 0.80 -11.18 3.94
CA ASP A 47 1.97 -11.45 3.11
C ASP A 47 1.71 -10.96 1.67
N PRO A 48 2.36 -9.86 1.24
CA PRO A 48 2.26 -9.34 -0.14
C PRO A 48 2.77 -10.30 -1.22
N LYS A 49 3.56 -11.31 -0.85
CA LYS A 49 4.12 -12.32 -1.75
C LYS A 49 3.20 -13.55 -1.89
N ASP A 50 2.22 -13.72 -1.00
CA ASP A 50 1.22 -14.79 -1.08
C ASP A 50 0.17 -14.44 -2.13
N ALA A 51 0.07 -15.24 -3.18
CA ALA A 51 -0.89 -15.05 -4.26
C ALA A 51 -2.35 -15.12 -3.80
N THR A 52 -2.65 -15.98 -2.82
CA THR A 52 -3.99 -16.12 -2.24
C THR A 52 -4.40 -14.84 -1.52
N GLN A 53 -3.49 -14.30 -0.71
CA GLN A 53 -3.74 -13.05 0.01
C GLN A 53 -3.79 -11.85 -0.93
N LYS A 54 -3.00 -11.88 -2.01
CA LYS A 54 -3.09 -10.86 -3.06
C LYS A 54 -4.48 -10.83 -3.70
N ASP A 55 -5.06 -11.99 -4.01
CA ASP A 55 -6.42 -12.06 -4.56
C ASP A 55 -7.49 -11.64 -3.54
N MET A 56 -7.27 -11.88 -2.25
CA MET A 56 -8.22 -11.52 -1.18
C MET A 56 -8.15 -10.04 -0.78
N TYR A 57 -6.94 -9.48 -0.70
CA TYR A 57 -6.69 -8.19 -0.07
C TYR A 57 -6.33 -7.07 -1.04
N SER A 58 -5.86 -7.38 -2.25
CA SER A 58 -5.59 -6.34 -3.24
C SER A 58 -6.88 -5.66 -3.68
N ILE A 59 -6.77 -4.35 -3.94
CA ILE A 59 -7.88 -3.49 -4.36
C ILE A 59 -7.86 -3.20 -5.87
N LYS A 60 -7.11 -4.01 -6.63
CA LYS A 60 -7.05 -3.89 -8.08
C LYS A 60 -8.44 -3.97 -8.72
N PRO A 61 -8.69 -3.21 -9.81
CA PRO A 61 -7.73 -2.47 -10.61
C PRO A 61 -7.30 -1.10 -10.05
N THR A 62 -7.82 -0.68 -8.90
CA THR A 62 -7.42 0.59 -8.26
C THR A 62 -6.21 0.40 -7.33
N ASN A 63 -5.61 1.50 -6.88
CA ASN A 63 -4.55 1.49 -5.87
C ASN A 63 -4.70 2.67 -4.89
N LEU A 64 -3.91 2.65 -3.81
CA LEU A 64 -4.00 3.64 -2.74
C LEU A 64 -3.69 5.06 -3.23
N ALA A 65 -2.73 5.23 -4.14
CA ALA A 65 -2.38 6.52 -4.71
C ALA A 65 -3.54 7.12 -5.52
N SER A 66 -4.19 6.33 -6.37
CA SER A 66 -5.35 6.78 -7.15
C SER A 66 -6.55 7.14 -6.26
N ILE A 67 -6.81 6.37 -5.19
CA ILE A 67 -7.85 6.71 -4.21
C ILE A 67 -7.54 8.05 -3.53
N PHE A 68 -6.30 8.26 -3.11
CA PHE A 68 -5.86 9.49 -2.47
C PHE A 68 -6.00 10.70 -3.40
N GLU A 69 -5.61 10.56 -4.68
CA GLU A 69 -5.81 11.61 -5.69
C GLU A 69 -7.28 11.98 -5.88
N VAL A 70 -8.18 10.98 -6.00
CA VAL A 70 -9.61 11.24 -6.15
C VAL A 70 -10.16 11.99 -4.93
N TYR A 71 -9.78 11.57 -3.72
CA TYR A 71 -10.17 12.27 -2.50
C TYR A 71 -9.69 13.74 -2.50
N LEU A 72 -8.43 14.00 -2.86
CA LEU A 72 -7.91 15.37 -2.95
C LEU A 72 -8.65 16.21 -3.99
N ARG A 73 -8.95 15.67 -5.17
CA ARG A 73 -9.72 16.38 -6.21
C ARG A 73 -11.13 16.76 -5.73
N THR A 74 -11.81 15.82 -5.06
CA THR A 74 -13.18 16.05 -4.56
C THR A 74 -13.25 16.98 -3.36
N THR A 75 -12.18 17.10 -2.59
CA THR A 75 -12.08 18.02 -1.45
C THR A 75 -11.60 19.41 -1.87
N GLN A 76 -10.69 19.53 -2.83
CA GLN A 76 -10.30 20.81 -3.43
C GLN A 76 -11.43 21.46 -4.24
N ALA A 77 -12.31 20.66 -4.87
CA ALA A 77 -13.50 21.17 -5.56
C ALA A 77 -14.59 21.74 -4.62
N LYS A 78 -14.41 21.66 -3.29
CA LYS A 78 -15.33 22.20 -2.28
C LYS A 78 -14.83 23.50 -1.63
N VAL A 79 -13.75 24.10 -2.12
CA VAL A 79 -13.22 25.41 -1.66
C VAL A 79 -13.50 26.47 -2.72
#